data_AF-A0AAC8WYZ6-F1
#
_entry.id   AF-A0AAC8WYZ6-F1
#
_cell.length_a   1.000
_cell.length_b   1.000
_cell.length_c   1.000
_cell.angle_alpha   90.00
_cell.angle_beta   90.00
_cell.angle_gamma   90.00
#
_symmetry.space_group_name_H-M   'P 1'
#
loop_
_entity.id
_entity.type
_entity.pdbx_description
1 polymer ?
#
loop_
_entity_poly.entity_id
_entity_poly.type
_entity_poly.pdbx_seq_one_letter_code
_entity_poly.pdbx_strand_id
1 'polypeptide(L)'
;MIADFTDFQPNEFGEYYIECASLQSYNFMIGKYITQRVSVPPNLKFMIESREDGFAKDWEKGYGWRDSHQFTFELNVLVPQYMANPSLFERMPYRVTHLDVTEYSELSVQNEPDIIWLIKFAVMRYHDLAVNHNIQLHSLIKEQLAYFLYLYPHIKQYVTNDFYTTIRDFTISEWTNPNCNLSWYDTPQAYSHNLLVPQTHYGDTKGMLPPGHAITPNLMMYEVAKRDGLPYQQYFDAAYANAEWLINDVDLDDPMTTKGQRMSEHITMTNLAYFKEKYPDLAPSGISAKIERWADVMISRSDNLWDLRKFSDPNDITDSEIDQWTGGGNQYNEPGNLAGFAASAYAVCRVLTDDLKIKRLKEVAVAQLDTVFGRNPFGRHFSFKATSEIEGADTNWFKRMNGFGELSNVPGSLDGSPKEVSYPFAPLAHYGYSEGWVAYNTAWIHSLAYHSADDISIDAYQVGDVIKVKLKAPLNFDETSIEFGEVDVVDNLGNHTNISVSESSIDDYYFEADYVVPSEAESLTFSYGYGIFKVSKKVDII
;
A
#
# COMPACT_ATOMS: atom_id res chain seq x y z
N MET A 1 -31.37 10.49 -3.07
CA MET A 1 -30.71 11.49 -3.93
C MET A 1 -29.27 11.55 -3.49
N ILE A 2 -28.33 11.33 -4.41
CA ILE A 2 -26.89 11.44 -4.16
C ILE A 2 -26.47 12.81 -4.70
N ALA A 3 -25.71 13.58 -3.92
CA ALA A 3 -25.16 14.85 -4.38
C ALA A 3 -23.82 14.58 -5.06
N ASP A 4 -23.83 14.52 -6.39
CA ASP A 4 -22.63 14.42 -7.21
C ASP A 4 -22.16 15.83 -7.62
N PHE A 5 -20.93 16.15 -7.27
CA PHE A 5 -20.27 17.42 -7.59
C PHE A 5 -18.89 17.19 -8.22
N THR A 6 -18.64 16.03 -8.85
CA THR A 6 -17.35 15.72 -9.49
C THR A 6 -16.97 16.74 -10.57
N ASP A 7 -17.94 17.36 -11.25
CA ASP A 7 -17.69 18.42 -12.24
C ASP A 7 -17.23 19.76 -11.61
N PHE A 8 -17.38 19.92 -10.29
CA PHE A 8 -16.90 21.10 -9.56
C PHE A 8 -15.42 20.95 -9.20
N GLN A 9 -14.55 21.42 -10.09
CA GLN A 9 -13.08 21.36 -9.95
C GLN A 9 -12.52 22.78 -9.79
N PRO A 10 -12.56 23.39 -8.58
CA PRO A 10 -11.99 24.71 -8.36
C PRO A 10 -10.47 24.70 -8.58
N ASN A 11 -9.95 25.79 -9.15
CA ASN A 11 -8.51 25.91 -9.42
C ASN A 11 -7.68 26.20 -8.16
N GLU A 12 -8.30 26.85 -7.17
CA GLU A 12 -7.65 27.22 -5.91
C GLU A 12 -8.11 26.27 -4.81
N PHE A 13 -7.17 25.92 -3.93
CA PHE A 13 -7.47 25.28 -2.66
C PHE A 13 -8.51 26.09 -1.89
N GLY A 14 -9.54 25.42 -1.36
CA GLY A 14 -10.57 26.11 -0.60
C GLY A 14 -11.43 25.19 0.25
N GLU A 15 -12.13 25.80 1.20
CA GLU A 15 -13.18 25.16 1.99
C GLU A 15 -14.55 25.37 1.34
N TYR A 16 -15.33 24.29 1.28
CA TYR A 16 -16.64 24.22 0.67
C TYR A 16 -17.60 23.46 1.58
N TYR A 17 -18.90 23.55 1.30
CA TYR A 17 -19.94 22.77 1.97
C TYR A 17 -21.07 22.47 0.99
N ILE A 18 -21.89 21.48 1.32
CA ILE A 18 -23.13 21.15 0.60
C ILE A 18 -24.30 21.64 1.45
N GLU A 19 -25.23 22.36 0.82
CA GLU A 19 -26.52 22.74 1.44
C GLU A 19 -27.67 22.06 0.68
N CYS A 20 -28.56 21.40 1.41
CA CYS A 20 -29.77 20.79 0.87
C CYS A 20 -30.94 20.96 1.85
N ALA A 21 -32.04 21.56 1.37
CA ALA A 21 -33.27 21.73 2.16
C ALA A 21 -33.03 22.30 3.58
N SER A 22 -32.20 23.35 3.70
CA SER A 22 -31.75 24.00 4.95
C SER A 22 -30.83 23.20 5.88
N LEU A 23 -30.38 22.02 5.44
CA LEU A 23 -29.32 21.26 6.11
C LEU A 23 -27.98 21.56 5.43
N GLN A 24 -26.94 21.73 6.23
CA GLN A 24 -25.57 21.95 5.77
C GLN A 24 -24.70 20.74 6.16
N SER A 25 -23.78 20.33 5.28
CA SER A 25 -22.69 19.43 5.64
C SER A 25 -21.68 20.09 6.57
N TYR A 26 -20.73 19.30 7.07
CA TYR A 26 -19.45 19.85 7.53
C TYR A 26 -18.73 20.57 6.37
N ASN A 27 -17.84 21.50 6.70
CA ASN A 27 -16.93 22.05 5.71
C ASN A 27 -15.99 20.94 5.23
N PHE A 28 -15.64 20.94 3.96
CA PHE A 28 -14.64 20.04 3.40
C PHE A 28 -13.73 20.81 2.45
N MET A 29 -12.50 20.31 2.28
CA MET A 29 -11.51 20.95 1.42
C MET A 29 -11.53 20.31 0.03
N ILE A 30 -11.40 21.15 -1.00
CA ILE A 30 -11.04 20.70 -2.35
C ILE A 30 -9.69 21.32 -2.69
N GLY A 31 -8.75 20.48 -3.12
CA GLY A 31 -7.39 20.87 -3.44
C GLY A 31 -6.56 19.69 -3.95
N LYS A 32 -5.37 19.99 -4.43
CA LYS A 32 -4.51 19.02 -5.11
C LYS A 32 -3.94 18.03 -4.10
N TYR A 33 -4.17 16.73 -4.36
CA TYR A 33 -3.62 15.61 -3.58
C TYR A 33 -3.81 15.66 -2.05
N ILE A 34 -4.87 16.32 -1.56
CA ILE A 34 -5.15 16.47 -0.12
C ILE A 34 -5.08 15.13 0.62
N THR A 35 -5.66 14.07 0.06
CA THR A 35 -5.62 12.73 0.68
C THR A 35 -4.21 12.26 0.99
N GLN A 36 -3.24 12.50 0.10
CA GLN A 36 -1.84 12.15 0.34
C GLN A 36 -1.22 13.04 1.43
N ARG A 37 -1.42 14.35 1.32
CA ARG A 37 -0.92 15.36 2.26
C ARG A 37 -1.33 15.08 3.71
N VAL A 38 -2.61 14.81 3.93
CA VAL A 38 -3.17 14.65 5.28
C VAL A 38 -3.01 13.23 5.83
N SER A 39 -2.67 12.25 4.98
CA SER A 39 -2.61 10.84 5.41
C SER A 39 -1.18 10.32 5.56
N VAL A 40 -0.24 10.68 4.68
CA VAL A 40 1.11 10.09 4.72
C VAL A 40 1.86 10.43 6.03
N PRO A 41 1.92 11.70 6.49
CA PRO A 41 2.67 12.02 7.72
C PRO A 41 2.13 11.35 8.99
N PRO A 42 0.80 11.31 9.26
CA PRO A 42 0.27 10.57 10.42
C PRO A 42 0.54 9.07 10.35
N ASN A 43 0.49 8.44 9.17
CA ASN A 43 0.80 7.02 9.03
C ASN A 43 2.28 6.71 9.26
N LEU A 44 3.18 7.54 8.75
CA LEU A 44 4.60 7.35 8.98
C LEU A 44 4.92 7.49 10.48
N LYS A 45 4.29 8.48 11.13
CA LYS A 45 4.35 8.65 12.58
C LYS A 45 3.78 7.43 13.33
N PHE A 46 2.66 6.86 12.86
CA PHE A 46 2.11 5.64 13.42
C PHE A 46 3.14 4.51 13.40
N MET A 47 3.77 4.26 12.24
CA MET A 47 4.77 3.20 12.11
C MET A 47 6.03 3.47 12.95
N ILE A 48 6.41 4.73 13.17
CA ILE A 48 7.54 5.08 14.06
C ILE A 48 7.18 4.82 15.53
N GLU A 49 6.00 5.23 15.97
CA GLU A 49 5.59 5.21 17.39
C GLU A 49 4.92 3.89 17.83
N SER A 50 4.66 2.97 16.88
CA SER A 50 4.20 1.62 17.18
C SER A 50 5.31 0.57 17.22
N ARG A 51 6.58 0.92 16.97
CA ARG A 51 7.71 -0.02 17.08
C ARG A 51 7.81 -0.64 18.47
N GLU A 52 8.23 -1.89 18.56
CA GLU A 52 8.41 -2.57 19.85
C GLU A 52 9.64 -2.07 20.61
N ASP A 53 10.81 -2.09 19.99
CA ASP A 53 12.12 -1.80 20.59
C ASP A 53 12.20 -0.41 21.29
N GLY A 54 11.47 0.59 20.76
CA GLY A 54 11.43 1.94 21.30
C GLY A 54 10.38 2.18 22.39
N PHE A 55 9.30 1.40 22.43
CA PHE A 55 8.08 1.75 23.18
C PHE A 55 7.50 0.64 24.05
N ALA A 56 7.87 -0.62 23.81
CA ALA A 56 7.55 -1.76 24.67
C ALA A 56 8.63 -2.83 24.53
N LYS A 57 9.52 -2.94 25.53
CA LYS A 57 10.59 -3.97 25.57
C LYS A 57 10.08 -5.37 25.94
N ASP A 58 8.77 -5.59 25.80
CA ASP A 58 8.13 -6.88 26.06
C ASP A 58 7.92 -7.55 24.70
N TRP A 59 8.86 -8.43 24.33
CA TRP A 59 8.97 -9.18 23.06
C TRP A 59 7.76 -10.08 22.74
N GLU A 60 6.68 -9.97 23.50
CA GLU A 60 5.51 -10.84 23.46
C GLU A 60 4.34 -10.24 22.66
N LYS A 61 4.51 -9.03 22.10
CA LYS A 61 3.39 -8.26 21.52
C LYS A 61 3.38 -8.20 19.99
N GLY A 62 4.35 -8.81 19.29
CA GLY A 62 4.39 -8.85 17.83
C GLY A 62 5.75 -9.24 17.24
N TYR A 63 5.90 -9.13 15.92
CA TYR A 63 7.17 -9.42 15.23
C TYR A 63 8.13 -8.22 15.24
N GLY A 64 7.63 -6.99 15.11
CA GLY A 64 8.48 -5.78 15.14
C GLY A 64 7.75 -4.49 15.50
N TRP A 65 6.44 -4.46 15.29
CA TRP A 65 5.54 -3.44 15.81
C TRP A 65 4.60 -4.04 16.85
N ARG A 66 4.15 -3.22 17.80
CA ARG A 66 3.20 -3.66 18.83
C ARG A 66 1.87 -4.05 18.17
N ASP A 67 1.33 -5.22 18.52
CA ASP A 67 0.20 -5.88 17.86
C ASP A 67 0.44 -6.31 16.39
N SER A 68 1.70 -6.36 15.94
CA SER A 68 1.99 -6.94 14.62
C SER A 68 1.89 -8.47 14.68
N HIS A 69 1.03 -9.02 13.84
CA HIS A 69 0.89 -10.46 13.63
C HIS A 69 1.51 -10.87 12.29
N GLN A 70 1.58 -12.18 12.03
CA GLN A 70 2.27 -12.71 10.85
C GLN A 70 1.71 -12.20 9.50
N PHE A 71 0.51 -11.62 9.48
CA PHE A 71 -0.18 -11.11 8.29
C PHE A 71 -0.37 -9.58 8.32
N THR A 72 0.58 -8.86 8.92
CA THR A 72 0.55 -7.40 9.00
C THR A 72 1.18 -6.72 7.78
N PHE A 73 2.11 -7.39 7.09
CA PHE A 73 2.64 -7.02 5.76
C PHE A 73 3.39 -5.68 5.69
N GLU A 74 4.18 -5.35 6.71
CA GLU A 74 4.87 -4.06 6.86
C GLU A 74 5.80 -3.72 5.69
N LEU A 75 6.68 -4.63 5.26
CA LEU A 75 7.53 -4.36 4.09
C LEU A 75 6.75 -4.40 2.78
N ASN A 76 5.67 -5.18 2.69
CA ASN A 76 4.81 -5.20 1.50
C ASN A 76 4.10 -3.86 1.29
N VAL A 77 4.08 -2.96 2.28
CA VAL A 77 3.41 -1.66 2.16
C VAL A 77 4.40 -0.49 2.23
N LEU A 78 5.41 -0.55 3.12
CA LEU A 78 6.42 0.52 3.24
C LEU A 78 7.29 0.60 1.98
N VAL A 79 7.69 -0.54 1.41
CA VAL A 79 8.51 -0.56 0.19
C VAL A 79 7.71 0.00 -0.99
N PRO A 80 6.50 -0.49 -1.33
CA PRO A 80 5.70 0.11 -2.40
C PRO A 80 5.40 1.60 -2.16
N GLN A 81 5.17 2.04 -0.92
CA GLN A 81 4.91 3.45 -0.62
C GLN A 81 6.12 4.33 -0.97
N TYR A 82 7.34 3.93 -0.60
CA TYR A 82 8.55 4.63 -1.02
C TYR A 82 8.76 4.57 -2.54
N MET A 83 8.56 3.40 -3.15
CA MET A 83 8.75 3.20 -4.59
C MET A 83 7.78 4.02 -5.44
N ALA A 84 6.56 4.27 -4.95
CA ALA A 84 5.57 5.08 -5.65
C ALA A 84 6.02 6.53 -5.76
N ASN A 85 6.57 7.11 -4.69
CA ASN A 85 6.94 8.52 -4.64
C ASN A 85 8.17 8.74 -3.76
N PRO A 86 9.38 8.44 -4.27
CA PRO A 86 10.59 8.50 -3.45
C PRO A 86 10.92 9.92 -2.99
N SER A 87 10.76 10.93 -3.86
CA SER A 87 11.10 12.32 -3.52
C SER A 87 10.27 12.87 -2.37
N LEU A 88 9.02 12.43 -2.21
CA LEU A 88 8.20 12.79 -1.06
C LEU A 88 8.87 12.41 0.26
N PHE A 89 9.43 11.20 0.34
CA PHE A 89 10.07 10.73 1.57
C PHE A 89 11.47 11.30 1.76
N GLU A 90 12.24 11.48 0.69
CA GLU A 90 13.59 12.06 0.75
C GLU A 90 13.57 13.51 1.30
N ARG A 91 12.50 14.27 1.05
CA ARG A 91 12.36 15.65 1.54
C ARG A 91 11.69 15.77 2.90
N MET A 92 11.04 14.71 3.39
CA MET A 92 10.39 14.74 4.70
C MET A 92 11.43 14.93 5.82
N PRO A 93 11.14 15.76 6.83
CA PRO A 93 12.05 15.92 7.96
C PRO A 93 12.19 14.60 8.71
N TYR A 94 13.38 14.33 9.24
CA TYR A 94 13.65 13.16 10.06
C TYR A 94 12.85 13.22 11.37
N ARG A 95 12.01 12.20 11.62
CA ARG A 95 11.11 12.14 12.78
C ARG A 95 11.21 10.82 13.55
N VAL A 96 12.15 9.93 13.22
CA VAL A 96 12.33 8.71 14.04
C VAL A 96 12.74 9.12 15.46
N THR A 97 11.93 8.70 16.43
CA THR A 97 12.17 8.95 17.86
C THR A 97 12.68 7.69 18.55
N HIS A 98 13.17 7.84 19.79
CA HIS A 98 13.69 6.73 20.62
C HIS A 98 14.90 6.01 19.98
N LEU A 99 15.72 6.75 19.22
CA LEU A 99 16.95 6.24 18.61
C LEU A 99 18.01 5.85 19.64
N ASP A 100 17.97 6.44 20.84
CA ASP A 100 18.91 6.17 21.94
C ASP A 100 18.65 4.84 22.65
N VAL A 101 17.44 4.29 22.51
CA VAL A 101 17.01 3.03 23.14
C VAL A 101 16.70 1.93 22.14
N THR A 102 16.91 2.17 20.84
CA THR A 102 16.80 1.16 19.78
C THR A 102 17.66 -0.08 20.10
N GLU A 103 17.16 -1.26 19.76
CA GLU A 103 17.91 -2.52 19.91
C GLU A 103 19.04 -2.66 18.88
N TYR A 104 18.97 -1.89 17.78
CA TYR A 104 19.87 -1.99 16.63
C TYR A 104 20.82 -0.79 16.57
N SER A 105 22.07 -1.01 16.98
CA SER A 105 23.09 0.05 17.08
C SER A 105 23.34 0.79 15.77
N GLU A 106 23.21 0.10 14.64
CA GLU A 106 23.35 0.60 13.28
C GLU A 106 22.24 1.58 12.89
N LEU A 107 21.13 1.57 13.62
CA LEU A 107 19.98 2.45 13.45
C LEU A 107 19.89 3.53 14.53
N SER A 108 20.83 3.59 15.48
CA SER A 108 20.85 4.59 16.56
C SER A 108 21.15 6.02 16.09
N VAL A 109 21.63 6.16 14.85
CA VAL A 109 21.78 7.44 14.17
C VAL A 109 21.06 7.35 12.82
N GLN A 110 20.07 8.23 12.63
CA GLN A 110 19.33 8.31 11.39
C GLN A 110 20.11 9.12 10.35
N ASN A 111 20.44 8.50 9.21
CA ASN A 111 21.09 9.17 8.08
C ASN A 111 20.27 9.05 6.78
N GLU A 112 19.13 8.39 6.86
CA GLU A 112 18.22 8.07 5.77
C GLU A 112 16.81 8.60 6.07
N PRO A 113 15.92 8.69 5.06
CA PRO A 113 14.52 9.01 5.28
C PRO A 113 13.85 8.06 6.26
N ASP A 114 12.88 8.57 7.02
CA ASP A 114 12.11 7.81 8.02
C ASP A 114 11.60 6.46 7.47
N ILE A 115 11.08 6.43 6.25
CA ILE A 115 10.55 5.20 5.63
C ILE A 115 11.65 4.17 5.34
N ILE A 116 12.85 4.60 4.94
CA ILE A 116 14.00 3.72 4.71
C ILE A 116 14.53 3.19 6.03
N TRP A 117 14.56 4.04 7.06
CA TRP A 117 14.91 3.64 8.42
C TRP A 117 13.96 2.53 8.92
N LEU A 118 12.65 2.70 8.74
CA LEU A 118 11.63 1.70 9.12
C LEU A 118 11.76 0.39 8.34
N ILE A 119 12.09 0.46 7.05
CA ILE A 119 12.36 -0.74 6.23
C ILE A 119 13.58 -1.49 6.77
N LYS A 120 14.68 -0.79 7.06
CA LYS A 120 15.89 -1.40 7.66
C LYS A 120 15.57 -2.00 9.03
N PHE A 121 14.80 -1.30 9.86
CA PHE A 121 14.34 -1.80 11.15
C PHE A 121 13.60 -3.13 11.02
N ALA A 122 12.60 -3.23 10.13
CA ALA A 122 11.85 -4.47 9.92
C ALA A 122 12.76 -5.64 9.51
N VAL A 123 13.67 -5.38 8.57
CA VAL A 123 14.61 -6.38 8.04
C VAL A 123 15.55 -6.88 9.14
N MET A 124 16.13 -5.96 9.92
CA MET A 124 17.00 -6.31 11.05
C MET A 124 16.23 -7.13 12.08
N ARG A 125 15.00 -6.73 12.40
CA ARG A 125 14.15 -7.43 13.36
C ARG A 125 13.80 -8.85 12.93
N TYR A 126 13.37 -9.06 11.69
CA TYR A 126 13.03 -10.40 11.21
C TYR A 126 14.26 -11.32 11.13
N HIS A 127 15.41 -10.78 10.74
CA HIS A 127 16.67 -11.52 10.76
C HIS A 127 17.10 -11.89 12.19
N ASP A 128 17.02 -10.94 13.12
CA ASP A 128 17.38 -11.10 14.54
C ASP A 128 16.51 -12.14 15.25
N LEU A 129 15.19 -12.09 15.03
CA LEU A 129 14.26 -13.11 15.52
C LEU A 129 14.70 -14.53 15.10
N ALA A 130 15.09 -14.71 13.85
CA ALA A 130 15.50 -16.01 13.35
C ALA A 130 16.87 -16.44 13.89
N VAL A 131 17.87 -15.56 13.79
CA VAL A 131 19.28 -15.91 14.03
C VAL A 131 19.62 -15.90 15.52
N ASN A 132 19.14 -14.93 16.27
CA ASN A 132 19.51 -14.73 17.68
C ASN A 132 18.44 -15.25 18.65
N HIS A 133 17.16 -15.28 18.23
CA HIS A 133 16.06 -15.79 19.05
C HIS A 133 15.57 -17.18 18.62
N ASN A 134 16.20 -17.79 17.61
CA ASN A 134 15.89 -19.14 17.12
C ASN A 134 14.41 -19.31 16.73
N ILE A 135 13.82 -18.24 16.18
CA ILE A 135 12.46 -18.23 15.66
C ILE A 135 12.46 -18.76 14.22
N GLN A 136 11.70 -19.81 13.98
CA GLN A 136 11.38 -20.27 12.63
C GLN A 136 10.25 -19.38 12.11
N LEU A 137 10.59 -18.50 11.18
CA LEU A 137 9.68 -17.47 10.69
C LEU A 137 8.47 -18.07 9.96
N HIS A 138 7.32 -17.44 10.16
CA HIS A 138 6.14 -17.71 9.34
C HIS A 138 6.42 -17.32 7.88
N SER A 139 5.83 -18.04 6.92
CA SER A 139 5.96 -17.76 5.47
C SER A 139 5.64 -16.30 5.11
N LEU A 140 4.54 -15.78 5.67
CA LEU A 140 4.14 -14.37 5.53
C LEU A 140 5.12 -13.34 6.11
N ILE A 141 6.08 -13.74 6.96
CA ILE A 141 7.18 -12.87 7.41
C ILE A 141 8.40 -13.04 6.49
N LYS A 142 8.73 -14.28 6.10
CA LYS A 142 9.82 -14.57 5.15
C LYS A 142 9.64 -13.80 3.84
N GLU A 143 8.41 -13.77 3.33
CA GLU A 143 8.10 -13.16 2.05
C GLU A 143 8.31 -11.64 2.03
N GLN A 144 8.18 -10.97 3.18
CA GLN A 144 8.39 -9.54 3.33
C GLN A 144 9.83 -9.12 2.99
N LEU A 145 10.82 -9.98 3.28
CA LEU A 145 12.23 -9.71 3.01
C LEU A 145 12.53 -9.57 1.51
N ALA A 146 11.72 -10.20 0.64
CA ALA A 146 11.86 -10.06 -0.80
C ALA A 146 11.66 -8.62 -1.27
N TYR A 147 10.77 -7.86 -0.62
CA TYR A 147 10.52 -6.44 -0.94
C TYR A 147 11.75 -5.58 -0.68
N PHE A 148 12.43 -5.76 0.46
CA PHE A 148 13.68 -5.06 0.75
C PHE A 148 14.78 -5.42 -0.26
N LEU A 149 14.97 -6.70 -0.55
CA LEU A 149 16.00 -7.16 -1.49
C LEU A 149 15.75 -6.64 -2.91
N TYR A 150 14.48 -6.54 -3.29
CA TYR A 150 14.06 -5.96 -4.56
C TYR A 150 14.33 -4.44 -4.61
N LEU A 151 14.07 -3.73 -3.52
CA LEU A 151 14.30 -2.28 -3.40
C LEU A 151 15.78 -1.89 -3.40
N TYR A 152 16.67 -2.76 -2.90
CA TYR A 152 18.09 -2.47 -2.68
C TYR A 152 18.79 -1.61 -3.75
N PRO A 153 18.65 -1.85 -5.07
CA PRO A 153 19.31 -1.05 -6.10
C PRO A 153 19.06 0.46 -6.01
N HIS A 154 17.91 0.85 -5.45
CA HIS A 154 17.45 2.23 -5.36
C HIS A 154 17.82 2.91 -4.03
N ILE A 155 18.35 2.15 -3.07
CA ILE A 155 18.67 2.64 -1.71
C ILE A 155 20.11 2.29 -1.28
N LYS A 156 20.99 1.97 -2.23
CA LYS A 156 22.39 1.57 -1.98
C LYS A 156 23.18 2.60 -1.16
N GLN A 157 22.83 3.88 -1.27
CA GLN A 157 23.43 4.96 -0.48
C GLN A 157 23.14 4.84 1.03
N TYR A 158 22.05 4.16 1.41
CA TYR A 158 21.63 3.95 2.79
C TYR A 158 21.89 2.54 3.32
N VAL A 159 22.32 1.63 2.44
CA VAL A 159 22.45 0.20 2.70
C VAL A 159 23.82 -0.31 2.25
N THR A 160 24.63 -0.79 3.21
CA THR A 160 25.92 -1.38 2.89
C THR A 160 25.75 -2.68 2.11
N ASN A 161 26.71 -2.98 1.23
CA ASN A 161 26.70 -4.24 0.49
C ASN A 161 26.69 -5.45 1.42
N ASP A 162 27.45 -5.40 2.52
CA ASP A 162 27.53 -6.50 3.49
C ASP A 162 26.19 -6.77 4.17
N PHE A 163 25.45 -5.72 4.55
CA PHE A 163 24.10 -5.87 5.11
C PHE A 163 23.17 -6.50 4.08
N TYR A 164 23.17 -5.97 2.85
CA TYR A 164 22.36 -6.52 1.76
C TYR A 164 22.66 -8.01 1.50
N THR A 165 23.93 -8.39 1.37
CA THR A 165 24.31 -9.79 1.09
C THR A 165 23.95 -10.71 2.26
N THR A 166 24.10 -10.25 3.50
CA THR A 166 23.72 -11.02 4.70
C THR A 166 22.22 -11.34 4.68
N ILE A 167 21.38 -10.33 4.45
CA ILE A 167 19.93 -10.50 4.40
C ILE A 167 19.51 -11.35 3.20
N ARG A 168 20.14 -11.17 2.03
CA ARG A 168 19.86 -11.97 0.83
C ARG A 168 20.13 -13.44 1.09
N ASP A 169 21.31 -13.77 1.58
CA ASP A 169 21.73 -15.16 1.78
C ASP A 169 20.89 -15.83 2.88
N PHE A 170 20.57 -15.11 3.95
CA PHE A 170 19.60 -15.52 4.96
C PHE A 170 18.22 -15.82 4.35
N THR A 171 17.66 -14.87 3.58
CA THR A 171 16.33 -15.00 2.98
C THR A 171 16.25 -16.21 2.05
N ILE A 172 17.28 -16.42 1.22
CA ILE A 172 17.38 -17.61 0.34
C ILE A 172 17.39 -18.90 1.16
N SER A 173 18.15 -18.94 2.27
CA SER A 173 18.25 -20.14 3.11
C SER A 173 16.92 -20.48 3.81
N GLU A 174 16.15 -19.47 4.21
CA GLU A 174 14.86 -19.65 4.88
C GLU A 174 13.70 -19.92 3.91
N TRP A 175 13.85 -19.60 2.62
CA TRP A 175 12.78 -19.68 1.63
C TRP A 175 12.15 -21.07 1.52
N THR A 176 12.98 -22.12 1.69
CA THR A 176 12.53 -23.53 1.65
C THR A 176 12.24 -24.13 3.02
N ASN A 177 12.48 -23.41 4.12
CA ASN A 177 12.26 -23.92 5.48
C ASN A 177 10.75 -24.12 5.71
N PRO A 178 10.26 -25.36 5.88
CA PRO A 178 8.82 -25.61 6.01
C PRO A 178 8.28 -25.31 7.41
N ASN A 179 9.14 -25.05 8.38
CA ASN A 179 8.76 -24.96 9.78
C ASN A 179 8.45 -23.52 10.21
N CYS A 180 7.63 -23.41 11.26
CA CYS A 180 7.34 -22.18 11.98
C CYS A 180 7.13 -22.53 13.47
N ASN A 181 7.67 -21.71 14.38
CA ASN A 181 7.53 -21.90 15.83
C ASN A 181 7.04 -20.65 16.57
N LEU A 182 6.69 -19.59 15.83
CA LEU A 182 6.04 -18.39 16.34
C LEU A 182 4.91 -18.03 15.39
N SER A 183 3.67 -18.11 15.88
CA SER A 183 2.48 -17.64 15.18
C SER A 183 1.43 -17.26 16.23
N TRP A 184 0.75 -16.13 16.03
CA TRP A 184 -0.35 -15.71 16.92
C TRP A 184 -1.70 -16.31 16.53
N TYR A 185 -1.81 -16.83 15.31
CA TYR A 185 -3.02 -17.48 14.81
C TYR A 185 -2.65 -18.81 14.18
N ASP A 186 -3.47 -19.83 14.47
CA ASP A 186 -3.20 -21.19 14.03
C ASP A 186 -3.25 -21.31 12.50
N THR A 187 -2.21 -21.89 11.92
CA THR A 187 -2.23 -22.36 10.53
C THR A 187 -2.77 -23.79 10.48
N PRO A 188 -3.46 -24.17 9.39
CA PRO A 188 -3.86 -25.56 9.18
C PRO A 188 -2.66 -26.50 9.29
N GLN A 189 -2.82 -27.69 9.88
CA GLN A 189 -1.71 -28.64 10.09
C GLN A 189 -0.98 -29.05 8.79
N ALA A 190 -1.68 -29.02 7.65
CA ALA A 190 -1.12 -29.32 6.34
C ALA A 190 -0.44 -28.13 5.65
N TYR A 191 -0.48 -26.94 6.24
CA TYR A 191 0.11 -25.73 5.68
C TYR A 191 1.65 -25.78 5.76
N SER A 192 2.32 -25.55 4.64
CA SER A 192 3.78 -25.55 4.57
C SER A 192 4.31 -24.13 4.47
N HIS A 193 5.28 -23.78 5.32
CA HIS A 193 5.95 -22.48 5.25
C HIS A 193 7.08 -22.40 4.20
N ASN A 194 7.19 -23.41 3.33
CA ASN A 194 8.10 -23.41 2.18
C ASN A 194 7.48 -22.58 1.05
N LEU A 195 8.13 -21.47 0.68
CA LEU A 195 7.60 -20.53 -0.32
C LEU A 195 7.80 -20.98 -1.78
N LEU A 196 8.51 -22.10 -2.03
CA LEU A 196 8.62 -22.71 -3.35
C LEU A 196 7.50 -23.68 -3.69
N VAL A 197 6.64 -24.03 -2.72
CA VAL A 197 5.44 -24.85 -2.98
C VAL A 197 4.20 -23.96 -3.10
N PRO A 198 3.20 -24.34 -3.92
CA PRO A 198 1.94 -23.61 -4.02
C PRO A 198 1.26 -23.46 -2.65
N GLN A 199 0.86 -22.23 -2.31
CA GLN A 199 0.21 -21.88 -1.06
C GLN A 199 -1.32 -21.97 -1.25
N THR A 200 -1.85 -23.18 -1.15
CA THR A 200 -3.24 -23.49 -1.54
C THR A 200 -4.27 -23.35 -0.43
N HIS A 201 -3.90 -22.71 0.68
CA HIS A 201 -4.81 -22.45 1.80
C HIS A 201 -5.01 -20.94 1.93
N TYR A 202 -6.25 -20.53 2.18
CA TYR A 202 -6.57 -19.16 2.56
C TYR A 202 -7.31 -19.14 3.90
N GLY A 203 -7.14 -18.05 4.65
CA GLY A 203 -7.68 -17.94 6.00
C GLY A 203 -9.09 -17.37 6.05
N ASP A 204 -9.56 -17.17 7.27
CA ASP A 204 -10.92 -16.75 7.59
C ASP A 204 -11.08 -15.22 7.66
N THR A 205 -12.18 -14.77 8.28
CA THR A 205 -12.49 -13.36 8.49
C THR A 205 -11.41 -12.58 9.23
N LYS A 206 -10.59 -13.24 10.07
CA LYS A 206 -9.48 -12.56 10.73
C LYS A 206 -8.40 -12.12 9.76
N GLY A 207 -8.32 -12.72 8.57
CA GLY A 207 -7.55 -12.29 7.40
C GLY A 207 -6.09 -12.75 7.33
N MET A 208 -5.78 -13.88 7.95
CA MET A 208 -4.53 -14.59 7.69
C MET A 208 -4.57 -15.26 6.30
N LEU A 209 -3.41 -15.51 5.68
CA LEU A 209 -3.28 -16.23 4.40
C LEU A 209 -4.20 -15.67 3.29
N PRO A 210 -4.04 -14.42 2.84
CA PRO A 210 -4.75 -13.95 1.65
C PRO A 210 -4.36 -14.81 0.44
N PRO A 211 -5.32 -15.22 -0.42
CA PRO A 211 -5.00 -15.98 -1.63
C PRO A 211 -3.91 -15.31 -2.48
N GLY A 212 -2.92 -16.08 -2.94
CA GLY A 212 -1.86 -15.56 -3.80
C GLY A 212 -0.79 -14.71 -3.11
N HIS A 213 -0.73 -14.71 -1.76
CA HIS A 213 0.27 -13.93 -1.00
C HIS A 213 1.72 -14.17 -1.46
N ALA A 214 2.05 -15.41 -1.86
CA ALA A 214 3.40 -15.79 -2.28
C ALA A 214 3.74 -15.48 -3.75
N ILE A 215 2.84 -14.88 -4.55
CA ILE A 215 3.10 -14.59 -5.98
C ILE A 215 4.18 -13.50 -6.13
N THR A 216 3.90 -12.27 -5.68
CA THR A 216 4.84 -11.14 -5.81
C THR A 216 6.17 -11.37 -5.12
N PRO A 217 6.23 -11.90 -3.87
CA PRO A 217 7.51 -12.17 -3.21
C PRO A 217 8.40 -13.13 -4.00
N ASN A 218 7.83 -14.18 -4.60
CA ASN A 218 8.58 -15.08 -5.47
C ASN A 218 9.03 -14.39 -6.77
N LEU A 219 8.19 -13.56 -7.41
CA LEU A 219 8.62 -12.78 -8.57
C LEU A 219 9.74 -11.78 -8.24
N MET A 220 9.70 -11.16 -7.07
CA MET A 220 10.77 -10.31 -6.57
C MET A 220 12.05 -11.10 -6.33
N MET A 221 11.97 -12.29 -5.71
CA MET A 221 13.12 -13.17 -5.54
C MET A 221 13.69 -13.67 -6.87
N TYR A 222 12.85 -13.90 -7.89
CA TYR A 222 13.31 -14.18 -9.25
C TYR A 222 14.19 -13.05 -9.80
N GLU A 223 13.73 -11.79 -9.70
CA GLU A 223 14.51 -10.63 -10.15
C GLU A 223 15.79 -10.44 -9.32
N VAL A 224 15.72 -10.61 -8.01
CA VAL A 224 16.89 -10.51 -7.10
C VAL A 224 17.93 -11.59 -7.43
N ALA A 225 17.52 -12.85 -7.51
CA ALA A 225 18.44 -13.96 -7.79
C ALA A 225 19.05 -13.82 -9.20
N LYS A 226 18.25 -13.41 -10.18
CA LYS A 226 18.73 -13.16 -11.56
C LYS A 226 19.74 -12.01 -11.62
N ARG A 227 19.44 -10.88 -10.95
CA ARG A 227 20.35 -9.73 -10.83
C ARG A 227 21.70 -10.12 -10.23
N ASP A 228 21.66 -10.99 -9.23
CA ASP A 228 22.83 -11.37 -8.44
C ASP A 228 23.57 -12.60 -8.99
N GLY A 229 23.14 -13.16 -10.12
CA GLY A 229 23.79 -14.31 -10.76
C GLY A 229 23.59 -15.64 -10.01
N LEU A 230 22.50 -15.79 -9.27
CA LEU A 230 22.12 -16.98 -8.50
C LEU A 230 21.06 -17.82 -9.24
N PRO A 231 20.83 -19.09 -8.86
CA PRO A 231 19.70 -19.87 -9.37
C PRO A 231 18.36 -19.15 -9.11
N TYR A 232 17.60 -18.86 -10.17
CA TYR A 232 16.42 -17.99 -10.09
C TYR A 232 15.12 -18.64 -10.55
N GLN A 233 15.17 -19.65 -11.42
CA GLN A 233 13.95 -20.15 -12.11
C GLN A 233 12.90 -20.71 -11.15
N GLN A 234 13.35 -21.36 -10.08
CA GLN A 234 12.49 -21.93 -9.04
C GLN A 234 11.51 -20.92 -8.42
N TYR A 235 11.90 -19.65 -8.32
CA TYR A 235 11.03 -18.61 -7.77
C TYR A 235 9.93 -18.24 -8.78
N PHE A 236 10.28 -18.10 -10.07
CA PHE A 236 9.27 -17.84 -11.11
C PHE A 236 8.26 -18.99 -11.20
N ASP A 237 8.75 -20.24 -11.19
CA ASP A 237 7.89 -21.42 -11.24
C ASP A 237 6.93 -21.48 -10.04
N ALA A 238 7.41 -21.13 -8.84
CA ALA A 238 6.59 -21.05 -7.64
C ALA A 238 5.53 -19.93 -7.74
N ALA A 239 5.89 -18.75 -8.25
CA ALA A 239 4.93 -17.66 -8.49
C ALA A 239 3.86 -18.07 -9.51
N TYR A 240 4.27 -18.71 -10.61
CA TYR A 240 3.38 -19.24 -11.64
C TYR A 240 2.38 -20.24 -11.03
N ALA A 241 2.85 -21.21 -10.26
CA ALA A 241 1.99 -22.23 -9.67
C ALA A 241 1.01 -21.65 -8.63
N ASN A 242 1.42 -20.64 -7.84
CA ASN A 242 0.51 -19.93 -6.94
C ASN A 242 -0.58 -19.15 -7.69
N ALA A 243 -0.21 -18.48 -8.79
CA ALA A 243 -1.16 -17.74 -9.61
C ALA A 243 -2.12 -18.69 -10.37
N GLU A 244 -1.61 -19.81 -10.87
CA GLU A 244 -2.42 -20.84 -11.53
C GLU A 244 -3.47 -21.44 -10.57
N TRP A 245 -3.07 -21.77 -9.34
CA TRP A 245 -4.01 -22.20 -8.29
C TRP A 245 -5.07 -21.13 -8.00
N LEU A 246 -4.68 -19.87 -7.81
CA LEU A 246 -5.64 -18.80 -7.55
C LEU A 246 -6.66 -18.67 -8.70
N ILE A 247 -6.19 -18.69 -9.95
CA ILE A 247 -7.05 -18.55 -11.12
C ILE A 247 -8.06 -19.71 -11.21
N ASN A 248 -7.60 -20.93 -10.99
CA ASN A 248 -8.38 -22.14 -11.23
C ASN A 248 -9.24 -22.60 -10.04
N ASP A 249 -8.77 -22.39 -8.81
CA ASP A 249 -9.34 -23.03 -7.62
C ASP A 249 -9.95 -22.03 -6.62
N VAL A 250 -9.64 -20.73 -6.72
CA VAL A 250 -10.23 -19.69 -5.86
C VAL A 250 -11.38 -19.03 -6.61
N ASP A 251 -12.61 -19.20 -6.12
CA ASP A 251 -13.76 -18.48 -6.65
C ASP A 251 -13.68 -17.01 -6.24
N LEU A 252 -13.66 -16.07 -7.20
CA LEU A 252 -13.66 -14.61 -6.93
C LEU A 252 -15.05 -13.99 -7.09
N ASP A 253 -16.08 -14.82 -7.26
CA ASP A 253 -17.47 -14.41 -7.03
C ASP A 253 -17.84 -14.63 -5.55
N ASP A 254 -17.21 -15.59 -4.87
CA ASP A 254 -17.41 -15.83 -3.43
C ASP A 254 -16.96 -14.59 -2.61
N PRO A 255 -17.87 -13.95 -1.87
CA PRO A 255 -17.51 -12.80 -1.06
C PRO A 255 -16.49 -13.11 0.05
N MET A 256 -16.34 -14.37 0.47
CA MET A 256 -15.32 -14.77 1.44
C MET A 256 -13.88 -14.57 0.93
N THR A 257 -13.67 -14.71 -0.38
CA THR A 257 -12.34 -14.57 -1.00
C THR A 257 -12.10 -13.16 -1.53
N THR A 258 -13.15 -12.37 -1.75
CA THR A 258 -13.03 -10.98 -2.26
C THR A 258 -13.24 -9.88 -1.23
N LYS A 259 -13.94 -10.16 -0.12
CA LYS A 259 -14.18 -9.21 0.99
C LYS A 259 -14.18 -9.86 2.39
N GLY A 260 -14.13 -11.19 2.48
CA GLY A 260 -14.25 -11.89 3.77
C GLY A 260 -13.16 -11.57 4.77
N GLN A 261 -11.96 -11.24 4.30
CA GLN A 261 -10.84 -10.89 5.17
C GLN A 261 -10.92 -9.42 5.61
N ARG A 262 -11.01 -9.19 6.93
CA ARG A 262 -11.23 -7.85 7.50
C ARG A 262 -10.07 -6.86 7.34
N MET A 263 -8.89 -7.28 6.86
CA MET A 263 -7.75 -6.38 6.62
C MET A 263 -6.72 -6.78 5.54
N SER A 264 -6.59 -8.06 5.18
CA SER A 264 -5.52 -8.52 4.26
C SER A 264 -5.94 -8.77 2.81
N GLU A 265 -7.21 -8.60 2.46
CA GLU A 265 -7.71 -8.88 1.09
C GLU A 265 -6.91 -8.14 0.01
N HIS A 266 -6.35 -6.99 0.36
CA HIS A 266 -5.66 -6.11 -0.54
C HIS A 266 -4.40 -6.75 -1.16
N ILE A 267 -3.83 -7.76 -0.51
CA ILE A 267 -2.66 -8.52 -1.00
C ILE A 267 -3.00 -9.35 -2.25
N THR A 268 -4.21 -9.91 -2.32
CA THR A 268 -4.59 -10.86 -3.38
C THR A 268 -4.53 -10.21 -4.76
N MET A 269 -5.24 -9.09 -4.93
CA MET A 269 -5.34 -8.45 -6.24
C MET A 269 -4.10 -7.63 -6.59
N THR A 270 -3.40 -7.03 -5.61
CA THR A 270 -2.11 -6.40 -5.89
C THR A 270 -1.11 -7.40 -6.44
N ASN A 271 -1.12 -8.63 -5.93
CA ASN A 271 -0.20 -9.68 -6.37
C ASN A 271 -0.55 -10.25 -7.75
N LEU A 272 -1.83 -10.47 -8.03
CA LEU A 272 -2.27 -10.96 -9.33
C LEU A 272 -2.02 -9.92 -10.43
N ALA A 273 -2.32 -8.65 -10.15
CA ALA A 273 -2.05 -7.54 -11.06
C ALA A 273 -0.54 -7.36 -11.29
N TYR A 274 0.29 -7.44 -10.23
CA TYR A 274 1.75 -7.36 -10.35
C TYR A 274 2.30 -8.38 -11.35
N PHE A 275 1.85 -9.64 -11.28
CA PHE A 275 2.29 -10.67 -12.23
C PHE A 275 1.89 -10.29 -13.65
N LYS A 276 0.61 -9.94 -13.87
CA LYS A 276 0.14 -9.60 -15.21
C LYS A 276 0.89 -8.39 -15.80
N GLU A 277 1.16 -7.38 -14.99
CA GLU A 277 1.84 -6.17 -15.43
C GLU A 277 3.31 -6.44 -15.75
N LYS A 278 4.01 -7.17 -14.86
CA LYS A 278 5.46 -7.36 -14.98
C LYS A 278 5.85 -8.41 -16.00
N TYR A 279 5.03 -9.44 -16.19
CA TYR A 279 5.29 -10.55 -17.11
C TYR A 279 4.06 -10.86 -17.98
N PRO A 280 3.59 -9.92 -18.81
CA PRO A 280 2.31 -10.03 -19.51
C PRO A 280 2.22 -11.24 -20.44
N ASP A 281 3.35 -11.67 -21.01
CA ASP A 281 3.48 -12.80 -21.95
C ASP A 281 3.77 -14.14 -21.26
N LEU A 282 4.19 -14.12 -19.99
CA LEU A 282 4.53 -15.33 -19.22
C LEU A 282 3.56 -15.61 -18.08
N ALA A 283 2.64 -14.68 -17.79
CA ALA A 283 1.61 -14.87 -16.78
C ALA A 283 0.67 -16.04 -17.17
N PRO A 284 0.11 -16.79 -16.19
CA PRO A 284 -0.77 -17.91 -16.48
C PRO A 284 -1.97 -17.51 -17.34
N SER A 285 -2.40 -18.43 -18.21
CA SER A 285 -3.59 -18.23 -19.03
C SER A 285 -4.83 -17.97 -18.15
N GLY A 286 -5.69 -17.06 -18.56
CA GLY A 286 -6.92 -16.72 -17.83
C GLY A 286 -6.75 -15.63 -16.77
N ILE A 287 -5.53 -15.19 -16.46
CA ILE A 287 -5.29 -14.13 -15.46
C ILE A 287 -6.05 -12.84 -15.79
N SER A 288 -6.07 -12.40 -17.05
CA SER A 288 -6.79 -11.19 -17.47
C SER A 288 -8.30 -11.35 -17.27
N ALA A 289 -8.88 -12.50 -17.67
CA ALA A 289 -10.30 -12.77 -17.48
C ALA A 289 -10.67 -12.84 -15.98
N LYS A 290 -9.78 -13.39 -15.15
CA LYS A 290 -9.97 -13.46 -13.69
C LYS A 290 -10.00 -12.07 -13.06
N ILE A 291 -9.06 -11.21 -13.45
CA ILE A 291 -8.97 -9.81 -12.99
C ILE A 291 -10.19 -9.01 -13.48
N GLU A 292 -10.58 -9.16 -14.75
CA GLU A 292 -11.76 -8.50 -15.33
C GLU A 292 -13.04 -8.91 -14.59
N ARG A 293 -13.22 -10.20 -14.30
CA ARG A 293 -14.38 -10.69 -13.55
C ARG A 293 -14.41 -10.11 -12.14
N TRP A 294 -13.28 -10.10 -11.43
CA TRP A 294 -13.19 -9.48 -10.10
C TRP A 294 -13.62 -8.01 -10.15
N ALA A 295 -13.14 -7.25 -11.14
CA ALA A 295 -13.52 -5.84 -11.31
C ALA A 295 -15.03 -5.68 -11.54
N ASP A 296 -15.64 -6.53 -12.36
CA ASP A 296 -17.10 -6.53 -12.58
C ASP A 296 -17.85 -6.78 -11.27
N VAL A 297 -17.42 -7.74 -10.46
CA VAL A 297 -18.05 -8.06 -9.16
C VAL A 297 -17.94 -6.87 -8.22
N MET A 298 -16.76 -6.25 -8.11
CA MET A 298 -16.56 -5.09 -7.23
C MET A 298 -17.42 -3.90 -7.64
N ILE A 299 -17.48 -3.60 -8.94
CA ILE A 299 -18.31 -2.52 -9.46
C ILE A 299 -19.79 -2.80 -9.18
N SER A 300 -20.25 -4.01 -9.46
CA SER A 300 -21.64 -4.42 -9.23
C SER A 300 -22.03 -4.33 -7.76
N ARG A 301 -21.17 -4.76 -6.83
CA ARG A 301 -21.39 -4.67 -5.38
C ARG A 301 -21.35 -3.24 -4.84
N SER A 302 -20.89 -2.29 -5.65
CA SER A 302 -20.75 -0.88 -5.29
C SER A 302 -21.89 -0.01 -5.84
N ASP A 303 -22.88 -0.59 -6.52
CA ASP A 303 -24.04 0.15 -7.01
C ASP A 303 -25.02 0.44 -5.85
N ASN A 304 -24.64 1.40 -5.00
CA ASN A 304 -25.43 1.84 -3.87
C ASN A 304 -25.08 3.29 -3.49
N LEU A 305 -25.82 3.85 -2.53
CA LEU A 305 -25.72 5.28 -2.18
C LEU A 305 -24.35 5.73 -1.64
N TRP A 306 -23.50 4.79 -1.22
CA TRP A 306 -22.17 5.06 -0.70
C TRP A 306 -21.06 4.77 -1.71
N ASP A 307 -21.38 4.20 -2.87
CA ASP A 307 -20.38 3.64 -3.80
C ASP A 307 -19.44 2.63 -3.11
N LEU A 308 -19.91 2.00 -2.03
CA LEU A 308 -19.13 1.05 -1.24
C LEU A 308 -19.39 -0.36 -1.72
N ARG A 309 -18.34 -1.10 -2.06
CA ARG A 309 -18.50 -2.53 -2.35
C ARG A 309 -19.09 -3.23 -1.12
N LYS A 310 -20.26 -3.83 -1.28
CA LYS A 310 -20.86 -4.70 -0.26
C LYS A 310 -20.06 -6.00 -0.15
N PHE A 311 -20.25 -6.72 0.95
CA PHE A 311 -19.78 -8.10 1.03
C PHE A 311 -20.50 -8.91 -0.03
N SER A 312 -21.82 -8.81 -0.08
CA SER A 312 -22.66 -9.47 -1.08
C SER A 312 -23.96 -8.69 -1.27
N ASP A 313 -24.54 -8.72 -2.47
CA ASP A 313 -25.86 -8.14 -2.76
C ASP A 313 -26.69 -9.08 -3.64
N PRO A 314 -27.98 -9.36 -3.32
CA PRO A 314 -28.81 -10.20 -4.18
C PRO A 314 -29.14 -9.65 -5.56
N ASN A 315 -28.84 -8.38 -5.80
CA ASN A 315 -28.97 -7.76 -7.10
C ASN A 315 -27.61 -7.59 -7.80
N ASP A 316 -26.51 -8.09 -7.22
CA ASP A 316 -25.22 -8.09 -7.90
C ASP A 316 -25.13 -9.19 -8.97
N ILE A 317 -24.08 -9.12 -9.79
CA ILE A 317 -23.82 -10.05 -10.91
C ILE A 317 -23.47 -11.49 -10.49
N THR A 318 -23.50 -11.83 -9.20
CA THR A 318 -23.23 -13.17 -8.67
C THR A 318 -24.50 -13.93 -8.28
N ASP A 319 -25.68 -13.30 -8.39
CA ASP A 319 -26.98 -13.87 -8.00
C ASP A 319 -26.99 -14.39 -6.54
N SER A 320 -26.24 -13.73 -5.65
CA SER A 320 -26.08 -14.18 -4.26
C SER A 320 -27.38 -14.05 -3.45
N GLU A 321 -27.72 -15.03 -2.62
CA GLU A 321 -28.88 -14.88 -1.71
C GLU A 321 -28.56 -14.01 -0.47
N ILE A 322 -27.30 -13.59 -0.32
CA ILE A 322 -26.80 -12.84 0.85
C ILE A 322 -26.87 -11.34 0.56
N ASP A 323 -27.58 -10.62 1.42
CA ASP A 323 -27.56 -9.16 1.49
C ASP A 323 -26.74 -8.71 2.71
N GLN A 324 -25.47 -8.35 2.50
CA GLN A 324 -24.55 -8.02 3.57
C GLN A 324 -23.54 -6.97 3.13
N TRP A 325 -23.34 -5.93 3.95
CA TRP A 325 -22.40 -4.85 3.69
C TRP A 325 -20.97 -5.20 4.09
N THR A 326 -20.75 -5.85 5.24
CA THR A 326 -19.42 -6.08 5.81
C THR A 326 -19.07 -7.56 5.86
N GLY A 327 -17.81 -7.96 5.64
CA GLY A 327 -17.37 -9.37 5.79
C GLY A 327 -17.36 -9.85 7.24
N GLY A 328 -17.26 -8.93 8.19
CA GLY A 328 -17.34 -9.20 9.63
C GLY A 328 -18.76 -9.37 10.19
N GLY A 329 -19.79 -9.17 9.37
CA GLY A 329 -21.18 -9.10 9.80
C GLY A 329 -21.39 -8.18 11.01
N ASN A 330 -22.21 -8.62 11.95
CA ASN A 330 -22.48 -7.86 13.19
C ASN A 330 -21.37 -7.99 14.25
N GLN A 331 -20.45 -8.95 14.08
CA GLN A 331 -19.47 -9.29 15.09
C GLN A 331 -18.30 -8.32 15.08
N TYR A 332 -17.87 -7.88 13.90
CA TYR A 332 -16.56 -7.30 13.70
C TYR A 332 -16.61 -6.01 12.88
N ASN A 333 -15.82 -5.02 13.29
CA ASN A 333 -15.43 -3.91 12.41
C ASN A 333 -14.42 -4.43 11.37
N GLU A 334 -14.24 -3.72 10.26
CA GLU A 334 -13.34 -4.12 9.16
C GLU A 334 -12.52 -2.93 8.58
N PRO A 335 -11.88 -2.11 9.43
CA PRO A 335 -11.21 -0.90 8.96
C PRO A 335 -10.13 -1.18 7.91
N GLY A 336 -9.34 -2.25 8.05
CA GLY A 336 -8.33 -2.60 7.06
C GLY A 336 -8.92 -3.03 5.71
N ASN A 337 -10.08 -3.69 5.69
CA ASN A 337 -10.78 -4.07 4.47
C ASN A 337 -11.17 -2.82 3.65
N LEU A 338 -11.76 -1.82 4.32
CA LEU A 338 -12.16 -0.58 3.67
C LEU A 338 -10.93 0.27 3.29
N ALA A 339 -9.97 0.40 4.21
CA ALA A 339 -8.76 1.18 4.00
C ALA A 339 -7.83 0.58 2.93
N GLY A 340 -7.80 -0.75 2.77
CA GLY A 340 -6.93 -1.45 1.81
C GLY A 340 -7.49 -1.62 0.41
N PHE A 341 -8.79 -1.36 0.18
CA PHE A 341 -9.40 -1.68 -1.10
C PHE A 341 -8.81 -0.89 -2.27
N ALA A 342 -8.50 0.39 -2.07
CA ALA A 342 -7.99 1.23 -3.14
C ALA A 342 -6.68 0.66 -3.73
N ALA A 343 -5.84 0.00 -2.91
CA ALA A 343 -4.67 -0.73 -3.42
C ALA A 343 -5.06 -1.79 -4.47
N SER A 344 -6.09 -2.60 -4.19
CA SER A 344 -6.59 -3.61 -5.13
C SER A 344 -7.14 -2.98 -6.40
N ALA A 345 -8.00 -1.97 -6.25
CA ALA A 345 -8.66 -1.30 -7.36
C ALA A 345 -7.66 -0.64 -8.31
N TYR A 346 -6.73 0.15 -7.78
CA TYR A 346 -5.70 0.82 -8.57
C TYR A 346 -4.72 -0.19 -9.18
N ALA A 347 -4.32 -1.24 -8.46
CA ALA A 347 -3.48 -2.30 -9.03
C ALA A 347 -4.14 -2.95 -10.25
N VAL A 348 -5.43 -3.30 -10.13
CA VAL A 348 -6.21 -3.89 -11.22
C VAL A 348 -6.35 -2.92 -12.41
N CYS A 349 -6.59 -1.63 -12.15
CA CYS A 349 -6.69 -0.62 -13.21
C CYS A 349 -5.45 -0.52 -14.11
N ARG A 350 -4.26 -0.90 -13.61
CA ARG A 350 -3.01 -0.87 -14.38
C ARG A 350 -2.93 -1.93 -15.48
N VAL A 351 -3.75 -2.97 -15.39
CA VAL A 351 -3.72 -4.12 -16.31
C VAL A 351 -5.05 -4.35 -17.04
N LEU A 352 -6.10 -3.58 -16.70
CA LEU A 352 -7.34 -3.54 -17.45
C LEU A 352 -7.18 -2.74 -18.74
N THR A 353 -8.10 -2.96 -19.68
CA THR A 353 -8.13 -2.28 -20.98
C THR A 353 -9.45 -1.54 -21.26
N ASP A 354 -10.47 -1.75 -20.42
CA ASP A 354 -11.77 -1.08 -20.54
C ASP A 354 -11.77 0.24 -19.76
N ASP A 355 -11.70 1.36 -20.47
CA ASP A 355 -11.63 2.70 -19.89
C ASP A 355 -12.84 3.05 -19.00
N LEU A 356 -14.05 2.57 -19.35
CA LEU A 356 -15.25 2.84 -18.54
C LEU A 356 -15.19 2.05 -17.22
N LYS A 357 -14.72 0.80 -17.30
CA LYS A 357 -14.51 -0.04 -16.12
C LYS A 357 -13.41 0.53 -15.23
N ILE A 358 -12.29 0.96 -15.81
CA ILE A 358 -11.18 1.62 -15.10
C ILE A 358 -11.71 2.87 -14.39
N LYS A 359 -12.43 3.74 -15.11
CA LYS A 359 -13.00 4.95 -14.53
C LYS A 359 -13.90 4.62 -13.34
N ARG A 360 -14.85 3.69 -13.51
CA ARG A 360 -15.79 3.34 -12.44
C ARG A 360 -15.09 2.70 -11.24
N LEU A 361 -14.11 1.84 -11.47
CA LEU A 361 -13.36 1.20 -10.38
C LEU A 361 -12.54 2.22 -9.58
N LYS A 362 -12.00 3.26 -10.23
CA LYS A 362 -11.34 4.39 -9.55
C LYS A 362 -12.33 5.23 -8.73
N GLU A 363 -13.52 5.52 -9.24
CA GLU A 363 -14.58 6.20 -8.48
C GLU A 363 -14.95 5.40 -7.22
N VAL A 364 -15.11 4.08 -7.35
CA VAL A 364 -15.35 3.19 -6.21
C VAL A 364 -14.17 3.28 -5.24
N ALA A 365 -12.93 3.15 -5.70
CA ALA A 365 -11.74 3.28 -4.85
C ALA A 365 -11.72 4.57 -4.04
N VAL A 366 -11.99 5.72 -4.67
CA VAL A 366 -12.10 7.03 -3.99
C VAL A 366 -13.20 7.00 -2.93
N ALA A 367 -14.37 6.44 -3.22
CA ALA A 367 -15.43 6.28 -2.22
C ALA A 367 -15.02 5.43 -1.01
N GLN A 368 -14.14 4.44 -1.19
CA GLN A 368 -13.56 3.72 -0.05
C GLN A 368 -12.56 4.55 0.76
N LEU A 369 -11.81 5.45 0.12
CA LEU A 369 -10.97 6.42 0.85
C LEU A 369 -11.87 7.38 1.64
N ASP A 370 -12.95 7.89 1.03
CA ASP A 370 -13.90 8.79 1.67
C ASP A 370 -14.59 8.14 2.88
N THR A 371 -14.85 6.83 2.85
CA THR A 371 -15.41 6.15 4.03
C THR A 371 -14.46 6.22 5.23
N VAL A 372 -13.15 6.22 5.03
CA VAL A 372 -12.16 6.38 6.11
C VAL A 372 -12.27 7.77 6.73
N PHE A 373 -12.57 8.79 5.92
CA PHE A 373 -12.69 10.19 6.32
C PHE A 373 -14.08 10.61 6.84
N GLY A 374 -15.09 9.75 6.69
CA GLY A 374 -16.41 10.01 7.29
C GLY A 374 -17.59 9.95 6.34
N ARG A 375 -17.40 9.67 5.04
CA ARG A 375 -18.51 9.33 4.12
C ARG A 375 -19.00 7.92 4.40
N ASN A 376 -19.61 7.75 5.57
CA ASN A 376 -20.04 6.47 6.11
C ASN A 376 -21.25 6.66 7.04
N PRO A 377 -21.96 5.60 7.43
CA PRO A 377 -23.19 5.72 8.24
C PRO A 377 -23.08 6.48 9.56
N PHE A 378 -21.87 6.66 10.10
CA PHE A 378 -21.65 7.40 11.34
C PHE A 378 -21.17 8.83 11.13
N GLY A 379 -20.77 9.21 9.92
CA GLY A 379 -20.23 10.55 9.64
C GLY A 379 -18.88 10.82 10.33
N ARG A 380 -18.08 9.76 10.56
CA ARG A 380 -16.87 9.82 11.41
C ARG A 380 -15.63 9.25 10.76
N HIS A 381 -14.49 9.88 11.00
CA HIS A 381 -13.20 9.30 10.64
C HIS A 381 -12.95 8.02 11.44
N PHE A 382 -12.23 7.06 10.86
CA PHE A 382 -11.89 5.77 11.49
C PHE A 382 -10.92 5.86 12.67
N SER A 383 -10.44 7.05 13.02
CA SER A 383 -9.46 7.27 14.09
C SER A 383 -10.11 7.97 15.27
N PHE A 384 -9.85 7.49 16.48
CA PHE A 384 -10.35 8.07 17.72
C PHE A 384 -9.80 9.48 17.98
N LYS A 385 -8.65 9.84 17.41
CA LYS A 385 -8.01 11.16 17.58
C LYS A 385 -7.93 11.97 16.30
N ALA A 386 -8.74 11.62 15.30
CA ALA A 386 -8.72 12.24 13.98
C ALA A 386 -8.70 13.78 14.03
N THR A 387 -9.56 14.42 14.82
CA THR A 387 -9.67 15.90 14.89
C THR A 387 -8.41 16.60 15.41
N SER A 388 -7.50 15.88 16.06
CA SER A 388 -6.24 16.42 16.59
C SER A 388 -5.01 15.98 15.79
N GLU A 389 -5.14 15.01 14.89
CA GLU A 389 -4.01 14.34 14.24
C GLU A 389 -4.10 14.33 12.71
N ILE A 390 -5.31 14.51 12.16
CA ILE A 390 -5.61 14.41 10.75
C ILE A 390 -6.32 15.68 10.35
N GLU A 391 -5.66 16.47 9.51
CA GLU A 391 -6.23 17.69 8.96
C GLU A 391 -7.48 17.36 8.14
N GLY A 392 -8.52 18.19 8.28
CA GLY A 392 -9.81 17.99 7.60
C GLY A 392 -10.75 16.98 8.26
N ALA A 393 -10.36 16.35 9.39
CA ALA A 393 -11.27 15.49 10.14
C ALA A 393 -12.10 16.29 11.15
N ASP A 394 -13.43 16.32 10.98
CA ASP A 394 -14.35 17.03 11.88
C ASP A 394 -14.77 16.21 13.11
N THR A 395 -14.79 14.89 12.98
CA THR A 395 -15.29 14.01 14.04
C THR A 395 -14.42 12.78 14.25
N ASN A 396 -14.11 12.56 15.53
CA ASN A 396 -13.39 11.40 16.02
C ASN A 396 -14.24 10.13 15.95
N TRP A 397 -13.59 8.98 15.89
CA TRP A 397 -14.22 7.71 16.20
C TRP A 397 -14.70 7.66 17.66
N PHE A 398 -15.68 6.80 17.97
CA PHE A 398 -16.49 6.91 19.20
C PHE A 398 -15.73 6.73 20.51
N LYS A 399 -14.80 5.78 20.57
CA LYS A 399 -14.16 5.38 21.82
C LYS A 399 -12.72 4.94 21.59
N ARG A 400 -11.91 5.09 22.62
CA ARG A 400 -10.56 4.57 22.70
C ARG A 400 -10.51 3.22 23.42
N MET A 401 -9.77 2.25 22.87
CA MET A 401 -9.31 1.07 23.60
C MET A 401 -7.81 0.85 23.34
N ASN A 402 -7.07 0.41 24.35
CA ASN A 402 -5.62 0.17 24.22
C ASN A 402 -5.29 -1.06 23.37
N GLY A 403 -6.12 -2.10 23.45
CA GLY A 403 -5.79 -3.40 22.88
C GLY A 403 -4.52 -4.02 23.43
N PHE A 404 -4.05 -5.08 22.78
CA PHE A 404 -2.84 -5.78 23.18
C PHE A 404 -1.57 -5.01 22.83
N GLY A 405 -1.56 -4.30 21.69
CA GLY A 405 -0.43 -3.47 21.29
C GLY A 405 -0.31 -2.11 21.98
N GLU A 406 -1.29 -1.73 22.81
CA GLU A 406 -1.34 -0.42 23.47
C GLU A 406 -1.23 0.75 22.46
N LEU A 407 -1.93 0.63 21.33
CA LEU A 407 -1.85 1.53 20.18
C LEU A 407 -2.70 2.79 20.32
N SER A 408 -3.53 2.89 21.36
CA SER A 408 -4.54 3.94 21.50
C SER A 408 -4.04 5.38 21.61
N ASN A 409 -2.74 5.55 21.87
CA ASN A 409 -2.09 6.86 21.93
C ASN A 409 -1.10 7.07 20.79
N VAL A 410 -0.94 6.09 19.91
CA VAL A 410 -0.10 6.20 18.72
C VAL A 410 -0.86 7.06 17.69
N PRO A 411 -0.29 8.19 17.25
CA PRO A 411 -0.95 9.06 16.29
C PRO A 411 -1.23 8.36 14.98
N GLY A 412 -2.34 8.71 14.33
CA GLY A 412 -2.72 8.13 13.03
C GLY A 412 -3.26 6.70 13.11
N SER A 413 -3.50 6.15 14.31
CA SER A 413 -4.14 4.84 14.49
C SER A 413 -5.53 4.80 13.86
N LEU A 414 -5.79 3.77 13.04
CA LEU A 414 -7.14 3.44 12.59
C LEU A 414 -7.78 2.48 13.60
N ASP A 415 -8.86 2.90 14.26
CA ASP A 415 -9.42 2.20 15.42
C ASP A 415 -10.71 1.43 15.11
N GLY A 416 -11.45 1.82 14.08
CA GLY A 416 -12.71 1.17 13.74
C GLY A 416 -13.33 1.62 12.43
N SER A 417 -14.40 0.94 12.05
CA SER A 417 -15.23 1.25 10.88
C SER A 417 -16.69 0.87 11.17
N PRO A 418 -17.70 1.35 10.43
CA PRO A 418 -19.08 0.93 10.68
C PRO A 418 -19.29 -0.59 10.56
N LYS A 419 -20.17 -1.14 11.41
CA LYS A 419 -20.57 -2.56 11.37
C LYS A 419 -21.75 -2.76 10.44
N GLU A 420 -22.09 -4.01 10.16
CA GLU A 420 -23.25 -4.39 9.36
C GLU A 420 -24.55 -3.68 9.80
N VAL A 421 -24.89 -3.73 11.09
CA VAL A 421 -26.06 -3.03 11.66
C VAL A 421 -26.13 -1.52 11.38
N SER A 422 -25.03 -0.88 11.02
CA SER A 422 -24.97 0.55 10.72
C SER A 422 -25.41 0.87 9.29
N TYR A 423 -25.34 -0.10 8.37
CA TYR A 423 -25.65 0.09 6.96
C TYR A 423 -27.13 -0.19 6.64
N PRO A 424 -27.70 0.44 5.59
CA PRO A 424 -27.10 1.51 4.80
C PRO A 424 -27.01 2.83 5.58
N PHE A 425 -27.86 3.09 6.58
CA PHE A 425 -27.77 4.30 7.40
C PHE A 425 -28.50 4.15 8.74
N ALA A 426 -27.78 3.80 9.79
CA ALA A 426 -28.25 3.74 11.16
C ALA A 426 -27.22 4.41 12.09
N PRO A 427 -27.19 5.76 12.15
CA PRO A 427 -26.15 6.52 12.84
C PRO A 427 -26.12 6.32 14.37
N LEU A 428 -27.17 5.72 14.93
CA LEU A 428 -27.29 5.38 16.36
C LEU A 428 -27.02 3.88 16.65
N ALA A 429 -26.64 3.10 15.63
CA ALA A 429 -26.32 1.68 15.80
C ALA A 429 -25.06 1.48 16.66
N HIS A 430 -24.86 0.25 17.13
CA HIS A 430 -23.68 -0.10 17.92
C HIS A 430 -22.40 0.03 17.06
N TYR A 431 -21.54 0.99 17.40
CA TYR A 431 -20.31 1.31 16.66
C TYR A 431 -19.25 0.21 16.63
N GLY A 432 -19.38 -0.80 17.49
CA GLY A 432 -18.52 -1.97 17.47
C GLY A 432 -17.36 -1.89 18.45
N TYR A 433 -16.34 -2.68 18.15
CA TYR A 433 -15.10 -2.72 18.90
C TYR A 433 -14.14 -1.68 18.32
N SER A 434 -13.33 -1.06 19.18
CA SER A 434 -12.61 0.16 18.84
C SER A 434 -11.16 0.07 19.31
N GLU A 435 -10.37 -0.67 18.56
CA GLU A 435 -8.99 -1.06 18.88
C GLU A 435 -8.14 -0.85 17.63
N GLY A 436 -7.09 -0.05 17.75
CA GLY A 436 -6.08 0.11 16.74
C GLY A 436 -5.35 -1.21 16.49
N TRP A 437 -4.99 -1.47 15.23
CA TRP A 437 -4.18 -2.62 14.85
C TRP A 437 -3.28 -2.22 13.69
N VAL A 438 -1.99 -2.59 13.76
CA VAL A 438 -1.00 -2.30 12.71
C VAL A 438 -1.48 -2.78 11.34
N ALA A 439 -2.19 -3.91 11.29
CA ALA A 439 -2.72 -4.47 10.03
C ALA A 439 -3.76 -3.57 9.33
N TYR A 440 -4.42 -2.65 10.04
CA TYR A 440 -5.30 -1.67 9.41
C TYR A 440 -4.51 -0.52 8.80
N ASN A 441 -3.50 -0.03 9.52
CA ASN A 441 -2.63 1.03 9.03
C ASN A 441 -1.78 0.55 7.86
N THR A 442 -1.32 -0.70 7.83
CA THR A 442 -0.62 -1.23 6.66
C THR A 442 -1.52 -1.32 5.43
N ALA A 443 -2.76 -1.80 5.58
CA ALA A 443 -3.74 -1.78 4.50
C ALA A 443 -3.96 -0.35 3.96
N TRP A 444 -4.07 0.64 4.85
CA TRP A 444 -4.18 2.06 4.47
C TRP A 444 -2.94 2.57 3.73
N ILE A 445 -1.75 2.26 4.22
CA ILE A 445 -0.47 2.62 3.58
C ILE A 445 -0.38 2.04 2.16
N HIS A 446 -0.82 0.80 1.97
CA HIS A 446 -0.82 0.16 0.65
C HIS A 446 -1.73 0.90 -0.34
N SER A 447 -2.92 1.31 0.11
CA SER A 447 -3.83 2.14 -0.69
C SER A 447 -3.21 3.49 -1.04
N LEU A 448 -2.54 4.15 -0.09
CA LEU A 448 -1.84 5.40 -0.35
C LEU A 448 -0.73 5.25 -1.39
N ALA A 449 0.00 4.13 -1.39
CA ALA A 449 1.05 3.85 -2.36
C ALA A 449 0.49 3.77 -3.79
N TYR A 450 -0.53 2.95 -4.01
CA TYR A 450 -1.14 2.80 -5.34
C TYR A 450 -1.91 4.05 -5.78
N HIS A 451 -2.62 4.72 -4.87
CA HIS A 451 -3.28 6.00 -5.16
C HIS A 451 -2.28 7.08 -5.55
N SER A 452 -1.12 7.14 -4.89
CA SER A 452 -0.04 8.06 -5.25
C SER A 452 0.48 7.77 -6.66
N ALA A 453 0.74 6.49 -6.96
CA ALA A 453 1.27 6.07 -8.26
C ALA A 453 0.30 6.25 -9.45
N ASP A 454 -1.01 6.26 -9.21
CA ASP A 454 -2.02 6.33 -10.28
C ASP A 454 -1.99 7.64 -11.07
N ASP A 455 -1.58 8.75 -10.45
CA ASP A 455 -1.56 10.07 -11.07
C ASP A 455 -0.14 10.57 -11.43
N ILE A 456 0.86 9.69 -11.31
CA ILE A 456 2.25 10.01 -11.68
C ILE A 456 2.43 9.88 -13.19
N SER A 457 3.01 10.91 -13.80
CA SER A 457 3.44 10.86 -15.19
C SER A 457 4.69 11.71 -15.42
N ILE A 458 5.46 11.35 -16.43
CA ILE A 458 6.64 12.10 -16.84
C ILE A 458 6.63 12.32 -18.35
N ASP A 459 6.89 13.55 -18.75
CA ASP A 459 7.14 13.92 -20.14
C ASP A 459 8.48 14.65 -20.27
N ALA A 460 9.08 14.51 -21.45
CA ALA A 460 10.38 15.08 -21.76
C ALA A 460 10.50 15.26 -23.28
N TYR A 461 11.00 16.42 -23.71
CA TYR A 461 11.22 16.73 -25.12
C TYR A 461 12.39 17.71 -25.32
N GLN A 462 13.12 17.54 -26.42
CA GLN A 462 14.29 18.36 -26.76
C GLN A 462 13.89 19.69 -27.42
N VAL A 463 14.56 20.77 -27.02
CA VAL A 463 14.49 22.13 -27.58
C VAL A 463 15.93 22.67 -27.70
N GLY A 464 16.52 22.58 -28.89
CA GLY A 464 17.95 22.87 -29.09
C GLY A 464 18.82 21.90 -28.30
N ASP A 465 19.76 22.43 -27.50
CA ASP A 465 20.68 21.63 -26.67
C ASP A 465 20.13 21.30 -25.27
N VAL A 466 18.83 21.53 -25.04
CA VAL A 466 18.16 21.36 -23.74
C VAL A 466 16.96 20.43 -23.89
N ILE A 467 16.75 19.55 -22.93
CA ILE A 467 15.51 18.79 -22.76
C ILE A 467 14.66 19.46 -21.68
N LYS A 468 13.41 19.77 -22.04
CA LYS A 468 12.38 20.19 -21.09
C LYS A 468 11.80 18.95 -20.44
N VAL A 469 11.87 18.87 -19.12
CA VAL A 469 11.31 17.77 -18.33
C VAL A 469 10.12 18.28 -17.55
N LYS A 470 9.02 17.51 -17.56
CA LYS A 470 7.80 17.80 -16.81
C LYS A 470 7.34 16.55 -16.08
N LEU A 471 7.34 16.61 -14.76
CA LEU A 471 6.84 15.59 -13.85
C LEU A 471 5.49 16.01 -13.28
N LYS A 472 4.49 15.13 -13.33
CA LYS A 472 3.29 15.23 -12.50
C LYS A 472 3.42 14.22 -11.36
N ALA A 473 3.36 14.67 -10.11
CA ALA A 473 3.45 13.82 -8.94
C ALA A 473 2.82 14.47 -7.69
N PRO A 474 2.33 13.70 -6.70
CA PRO A 474 1.80 14.23 -5.45
C PRO A 474 2.95 14.67 -4.53
N LEU A 475 3.51 15.85 -4.83
CA LEU A 475 4.69 16.41 -4.17
C LEU A 475 4.45 17.79 -3.54
N ASN A 476 3.28 18.41 -3.73
CA ASN A 476 2.86 19.71 -3.19
C ASN A 476 2.08 19.54 -1.87
N PHE A 477 2.80 19.14 -0.82
CA PHE A 477 2.26 18.99 0.54
C PHE A 477 2.30 20.28 1.36
N ASP A 478 3.04 21.31 0.92
CA ASP A 478 2.95 22.67 1.45
C ASP A 478 2.41 23.61 0.37
N GLU A 479 1.12 23.94 0.48
CA GLU A 479 0.38 24.80 -0.44
C GLU A 479 0.84 26.26 -0.43
N THR A 480 1.83 26.62 0.40
CA THR A 480 2.34 27.99 0.54
C THR A 480 3.77 28.16 0.03
N SER A 481 4.44 27.08 -0.39
CA SER A 481 5.82 27.10 -0.87
C SER A 481 5.99 26.34 -2.18
N ILE A 482 7.09 26.64 -2.88
CA ILE A 482 7.49 25.88 -4.07
C ILE A 482 8.20 24.62 -3.58
N GLU A 483 7.67 23.47 -3.99
CA GLU A 483 8.22 22.17 -3.65
C GLU A 483 9.16 21.64 -4.74
N PHE A 484 9.93 20.60 -4.41
CA PHE A 484 10.92 20.00 -5.32
C PHE A 484 10.81 18.48 -5.35
N GLY A 485 11.26 17.91 -6.46
CA GLY A 485 11.39 16.47 -6.66
C GLY A 485 12.69 16.13 -7.40
N GLU A 486 12.97 14.83 -7.52
CA GLU A 486 14.14 14.32 -8.23
C GLU A 486 13.71 13.33 -9.31
N VAL A 487 14.25 13.50 -10.52
CA VAL A 487 14.04 12.61 -11.67
C VAL A 487 15.36 11.91 -12.01
N ASP A 488 15.33 10.59 -12.16
CA ASP A 488 16.47 9.78 -12.60
C ASP A 488 16.63 9.88 -14.12
N VAL A 489 17.84 10.17 -14.57
CA VAL A 489 18.21 10.30 -15.98
C VAL A 489 19.27 9.27 -16.31
N VAL A 490 18.94 8.40 -17.27
CA VAL A 490 19.82 7.33 -17.75
C VAL A 490 20.21 7.57 -19.19
N ASP A 491 21.51 7.61 -19.48
CA ASP A 491 22.01 7.72 -20.85
C ASP A 491 22.06 6.37 -21.58
N ASN A 492 22.43 6.40 -22.87
CA ASN A 492 22.57 5.20 -23.70
C ASN A 492 23.69 4.24 -23.24
N LEU A 493 24.58 4.68 -22.35
CA LEU A 493 25.64 3.85 -21.75
C LEU A 493 25.22 3.26 -20.39
N GLY A 494 24.05 3.65 -19.87
CA GLY A 494 23.56 3.23 -18.56
C GLY A 494 24.11 4.05 -17.40
N ASN A 495 24.69 5.23 -17.65
CA ASN A 495 25.09 6.14 -16.57
C ASN A 495 23.86 6.82 -16.00
N HIS A 496 23.80 6.90 -14.66
CA HIS A 496 22.71 7.51 -13.92
C HIS A 496 23.11 8.90 -13.42
N THR A 497 22.20 9.87 -13.60
CA THR A 497 22.28 11.20 -12.98
C THR A 497 20.89 11.60 -12.48
N ASN A 498 20.82 12.35 -11.39
CA ASN A 498 19.54 12.92 -10.92
C ASN A 498 19.44 14.38 -11.35
N ILE A 499 18.22 14.80 -11.67
CA ILE A 499 17.88 16.20 -11.91
C ILE A 499 16.82 16.65 -10.90
N SER A 500 17.04 17.81 -10.31
CA SER A 500 16.06 18.44 -9.45
C SER A 500 15.00 19.14 -10.29
N VAL A 501 13.73 18.81 -10.07
CA VAL A 501 12.56 19.46 -10.68
C VAL A 501 11.90 20.36 -9.65
N SER A 502 11.49 21.55 -10.07
CA SER A 502 10.82 22.54 -9.22
C SER A 502 9.37 22.65 -9.62
N GLU A 503 8.47 22.80 -8.65
CA GLU A 503 7.06 23.07 -8.91
C GLU A 503 6.90 24.30 -9.83
N SER A 504 6.01 24.21 -10.82
CA SER A 504 5.80 25.26 -11.84
C SER A 504 5.25 26.55 -11.23
N SER A 505 4.44 26.42 -10.18
CA SER A 505 3.96 27.50 -9.32
C SER A 505 3.58 26.92 -7.97
N ILE A 506 3.37 27.75 -6.94
CA ILE A 506 2.94 27.28 -5.62
C ILE A 506 1.63 26.48 -5.77
N ASP A 507 1.57 25.31 -5.15
CA ASP A 507 0.43 24.38 -5.20
C ASP A 507 0.04 24.00 -6.64
N ASP A 508 0.99 23.55 -7.45
CA ASP A 508 0.80 23.01 -8.79
C ASP A 508 0.92 21.47 -8.84
N TYR A 509 0.28 20.87 -9.84
CA TYR A 509 0.39 19.46 -10.15
C TYR A 509 1.76 19.08 -10.75
N TYR A 510 2.46 20.07 -11.31
CA TYR A 510 3.58 19.87 -12.20
C TYR A 510 4.88 20.45 -11.66
N PHE A 511 5.97 19.71 -11.92
CA PHE A 511 7.34 20.04 -11.59
C PHE A 511 8.16 20.03 -12.87
N GLU A 512 8.94 21.07 -13.10
CA GLU A 512 9.66 21.29 -14.35
C GLU A 512 11.16 21.51 -14.13
N ALA A 513 11.96 21.07 -15.09
CA ALA A 513 13.40 21.33 -15.15
C ALA A 513 13.91 21.38 -16.60
N ASP A 514 15.05 22.04 -16.76
CA ASP A 514 15.83 22.05 -17.98
C ASP A 514 17.06 21.15 -17.81
N TYR A 515 17.25 20.17 -18.70
CA TYR A 515 18.42 19.31 -18.71
C TYR A 515 19.27 19.56 -19.95
N VAL A 516 20.53 19.96 -19.76
CA VAL A 516 21.46 20.19 -20.87
C VAL A 516 21.93 18.84 -21.41
N VAL A 517 21.75 18.63 -22.72
CA VAL A 517 22.12 17.38 -23.38
C VAL A 517 23.64 17.17 -23.34
N PRO A 518 24.13 16.05 -22.78
CA PRO A 518 25.55 15.72 -22.85
C PRO A 518 25.99 15.51 -24.30
N SER A 519 27.16 16.00 -24.67
CA SER A 519 27.64 16.03 -26.07
C SER A 519 27.81 14.65 -26.73
N GLU A 520 27.85 13.57 -25.96
CA GLU A 520 27.97 12.19 -26.45
C GLU A 520 26.68 11.37 -26.26
N ALA A 521 25.60 11.97 -25.74
CA ALA A 521 24.35 11.26 -25.51
C ALA A 521 23.59 11.06 -26.83
N GLU A 522 23.29 9.81 -27.16
CA GLU A 522 22.43 9.46 -28.31
C GLU A 522 20.96 9.38 -27.91
N SER A 523 20.70 9.02 -26.65
CA SER A 523 19.36 9.02 -26.08
C SER A 523 19.41 9.14 -24.57
N LEU A 524 18.38 9.74 -23.98
CA LEU A 524 18.21 9.89 -22.54
C LEU A 524 16.87 9.33 -22.11
N THR A 525 16.84 8.61 -20.99
CA THR A 525 15.61 8.11 -20.37
C THR A 525 15.40 8.79 -19.03
N PHE A 526 14.31 9.55 -18.93
CA PHE A 526 13.89 10.24 -17.70
C PHE A 526 12.89 9.36 -16.97
N SER A 527 13.08 9.16 -15.67
CA SER A 527 12.27 8.26 -14.87
C SER A 527 11.88 8.82 -13.52
N TYR A 528 10.71 8.44 -13.05
CA TYR A 528 10.24 8.73 -11.70
C TYR A 528 9.58 7.50 -11.08
N GLY A 529 9.73 7.33 -9.77
CA GLY A 529 9.32 6.12 -9.06
C GLY A 529 10.20 4.91 -9.37
N TYR A 530 9.93 3.79 -8.68
CA TYR A 530 10.74 2.57 -8.75
C TYR A 530 9.89 1.31 -8.96
N GLY A 531 10.54 0.24 -9.44
CA GLY A 531 9.93 -1.08 -9.70
C GLY A 531 8.63 -1.00 -10.50
N ILE A 532 7.52 -1.52 -9.94
CA ILE A 532 6.22 -1.52 -10.63
C ILE A 532 5.65 -0.12 -10.85
N PHE A 533 6.02 0.87 -10.02
CA PHE A 533 5.52 2.24 -10.16
C PHE A 533 6.41 3.14 -11.02
N LYS A 534 7.52 2.62 -11.56
CA LYS A 534 8.42 3.40 -12.40
C LYS A 534 7.72 3.84 -13.68
N VAL A 535 7.61 5.15 -13.89
CA VAL A 535 7.26 5.74 -15.18
C VAL A 535 8.53 6.23 -15.88
N SER A 536 8.57 6.16 -17.20
CA SER A 536 9.75 6.57 -17.96
C SER A 536 9.39 7.21 -19.30
N LYS A 537 10.18 8.21 -19.69
CA LYS A 537 10.14 8.84 -21.01
C LYS A 537 11.53 8.79 -21.63
N LYS A 538 11.63 8.13 -22.78
CA LYS A 538 12.84 8.15 -23.62
C LYS A 538 12.78 9.33 -24.60
N VAL A 539 13.90 10.02 -24.75
CA VAL A 539 14.14 11.07 -25.75
C VAL A 539 15.36 10.67 -26.56
N ASP A 540 15.20 10.52 -27.87
CA ASP A 540 16.32 10.35 -28.80
C ASP A 540 16.88 11.74 -29.15
N ILE A 541 18.21 11.90 -29.10
CA ILE A 541 18.87 13.18 -29.27
C ILE A 541 19.05 13.50 -30.76
N ILE A 542 18.65 14.70 -31.16
CA ILE A 542 18.72 15.23 -32.54
C ILE A 542 19.95 16.10 -32.73
#